data_AF-A0A954YAE4-F1
#
_entry.id   AF-A0A954YAE4-F1
#
_cell.length_a   1.000
_cell.length_b   1.000
_cell.length_c   1.000
_cell.angle_alpha   90.00
_cell.angle_beta   90.00
_cell.angle_gamma   90.00
#
_symmetry.space_group_name_H-M   'P 1'
#
loop_
_entity.id
_entity.type
_entity.pdbx_description
1 polymer ?
#
loop_
_entity_poly.entity_id
_entity_poly.type
_entity_poly.pdbx_seq_one_letter_code
_entity_poly.pdbx_strand_id
1 'polypeptide(L)'
;MSLRVPPGAGPIPVRPRAALCVAVAVLAAAGGCLTSLAPDAALDIAALPNGLASVPAGQPVAIHGDVPSATVDSFTLGTAKPGLTFKVSHGLFSTGDNPRVAWLDSGDRIRFTAELGAGVAAQYTCDGDEGLMRLAIAASQTSNAENYDLTFVASNERLPESVSRGQHVKLNFAGGRNIHIADRVFTFSPFDATVLGAEYADQTERVRDAIEATLAHLFADYEITFETVTGGRSACADCATLHFGASDDTLVGLADSIDAGNTNHADAAIIFTDKFSTYATMRLTPKEIGRMIGNTAAHELGHLLGLAHAAPHDHIMDAAGGAWDLAGPRNLERAPVSTDVFPVGELDPPAYLTKTLGERQTPLTARQLQDVTDLIAATASLDARLAQSEPMPAADLPGLRCGLCGGQ
;
A
#
# COMPACT_ATOMS: atom_id res chain seq x y z
N MET A 1 1.38 3.41 21.29
CA MET A 1 0.14 3.18 22.08
C MET A 1 -1.03 3.17 21.10
N SER A 2 -1.37 2.05 20.48
CA SER A 2 -2.49 2.02 19.53
C SER A 2 -3.83 2.11 20.26
N LEU A 3 -4.69 3.03 19.83
CA LEU A 3 -6.12 2.91 20.11
C LEU A 3 -6.62 1.68 19.36
N ARG A 4 -7.11 0.67 20.08
CA ARG A 4 -8.02 -0.31 19.47
C ARG A 4 -9.35 0.39 19.27
N VAL A 5 -9.72 0.67 18.03
CA VAL A 5 -11.11 1.03 17.69
C VAL A 5 -11.99 -0.15 18.10
N PRO A 6 -13.01 0.03 18.96
CA PRO A 6 -13.85 -1.09 19.37
C PRO A 6 -14.65 -1.61 18.17
N PRO A 7 -14.73 -2.94 17.97
CA PRO A 7 -15.56 -3.51 16.91
C PRO A 7 -17.02 -3.10 17.15
N GLY A 8 -17.61 -2.41 16.18
CA GLY A 8 -18.92 -1.76 16.31
C GLY A 8 -18.90 -0.22 16.24
N ALA A 9 -17.75 0.41 15.97
CA ALA A 9 -17.75 1.77 15.44
C ALA A 9 -18.62 1.83 14.17
N GLY A 10 -19.61 2.73 14.14
CA GLY A 10 -20.44 2.95 12.96
C GLY A 10 -19.61 3.49 11.78
N PRO A 11 -20.18 3.49 10.55
CA PRO A 11 -19.47 4.01 9.38
C PRO A 11 -18.98 5.43 9.63
N ILE A 12 -17.72 5.69 9.27
CA ILE A 12 -17.09 7.00 9.47
C ILE A 12 -17.90 8.08 8.73
N PRO A 13 -18.31 9.19 9.38
CA PRO A 13 -19.08 10.23 8.73
C PRO A 13 -18.29 10.90 7.60
N VAL A 14 -18.69 10.60 6.36
CA VAL A 14 -18.26 11.35 5.18
C VAL A 14 -19.15 12.58 5.06
N ARG A 15 -18.55 13.77 5.13
CA ARG A 15 -19.24 15.05 4.91
C ARG A 15 -19.06 15.45 3.44
N PRO A 16 -20.11 15.33 2.59
CA PRO A 16 -20.05 15.92 1.25
C PRO A 16 -19.96 17.43 1.39
N ARG A 17 -18.85 18.03 0.98
CA ARG A 17 -18.66 19.48 0.99
C ARG A 17 -18.93 20.02 -0.41
N ALA A 18 -19.80 21.02 -0.50
CA ALA A 18 -19.77 21.91 -1.65
C ALA A 18 -18.49 22.75 -1.54
N ALA A 19 -17.61 22.68 -2.53
CA ALA A 19 -16.51 23.62 -2.64
C ALA A 19 -17.09 25.03 -2.82
N LEU A 20 -16.82 25.93 -1.87
CA LEU A 20 -17.04 27.35 -2.11
C LEU A 20 -15.94 27.84 -3.04
N CYS A 21 -16.13 27.63 -4.35
CA CYS A 21 -15.22 28.09 -5.38
C CYS A 21 -15.21 29.62 -5.43
N VAL A 22 -14.44 30.24 -4.55
CA VAL A 22 -13.96 31.60 -4.75
C VAL A 22 -12.93 31.51 -5.88
N ALA A 23 -13.39 31.75 -7.10
CA ALA A 23 -12.51 31.95 -8.24
C ALA A 23 -11.69 33.22 -7.99
N VAL A 24 -10.55 33.08 -7.32
CA VAL A 24 -9.57 34.15 -7.14
C VAL A 24 -8.96 34.44 -8.50
N ALA A 25 -9.59 35.33 -9.24
CA ALA A 25 -8.99 35.94 -10.42
C ALA A 25 -7.72 36.67 -9.96
N VAL A 26 -6.57 36.01 -10.12
CA VAL A 26 -5.26 36.61 -9.87
C VAL A 26 -5.09 37.73 -10.88
N LEU A 27 -5.43 38.95 -10.47
CA LEU A 27 -5.07 40.16 -11.22
C LEU A 27 -3.54 40.27 -11.21
N ALA A 28 -2.91 39.69 -12.23
CA ALA A 28 -1.51 39.96 -12.54
C ALA A 28 -1.35 41.48 -12.73
N ALA A 29 -0.50 42.09 -11.91
CA ALA A 29 -0.30 43.53 -11.89
C ALA A 29 0.43 44.03 -13.15
N ALA A 30 -0.33 44.25 -14.22
CA ALA A 30 0.11 44.99 -15.39
C ALA A 30 -0.88 46.15 -15.64
N GLY A 31 -0.41 47.38 -15.45
CA GLY A 31 -1.22 48.58 -15.70
C GLY A 31 -1.53 48.74 -17.19
N GLY A 32 -2.66 48.19 -17.63
CA GLY A 32 -3.14 48.24 -19.00
C GLY A 32 -4.67 48.40 -19.04
N CYS A 33 -5.15 49.34 -19.84
CA CYS A 33 -6.58 49.63 -19.95
C CYS A 33 -7.31 48.47 -20.66
N LEU A 34 -8.38 47.94 -20.03
CA LEU A 34 -9.12 46.79 -20.55
C LEU A 34 -9.95 47.16 -21.78
N THR A 35 -9.49 46.77 -22.97
CA THR A 35 -10.36 46.60 -24.14
C THR A 35 -10.89 45.17 -24.19
N SER A 36 -12.22 45.06 -24.26
CA SER A 36 -13.00 43.83 -24.46
C SER A 36 -12.29 42.73 -25.27
N LEU A 37 -12.17 41.54 -24.67
CA LEU A 37 -12.11 40.28 -25.39
C LEU A 37 -13.55 39.78 -25.61
N ALA A 38 -13.82 39.26 -26.81
CA ALA A 38 -15.13 38.71 -27.16
C ALA A 38 -15.30 37.30 -26.55
N PRO A 39 -16.38 37.03 -25.80
CA PRO A 39 -16.65 35.71 -25.24
C PRO A 39 -17.61 34.93 -26.16
N ASP A 40 -17.09 34.08 -27.05
CA ASP A 40 -17.90 33.08 -27.76
C ASP A 40 -17.08 31.82 -28.09
N ALA A 41 -16.96 30.96 -27.09
CA ALA A 41 -16.74 29.53 -27.24
C ALA A 41 -17.34 28.85 -26.00
N ALA A 42 -18.59 28.38 -26.11
CA ALA A 42 -19.29 27.77 -24.99
C ALA A 42 -18.66 26.42 -24.60
N LEU A 43 -18.60 26.14 -23.30
CA LEU A 43 -18.90 24.78 -22.85
C LEU A 43 -19.80 24.81 -21.62
N ASP A 44 -20.93 24.14 -21.77
CA ASP A 44 -22.01 24.04 -20.82
C ASP A 44 -21.90 22.70 -20.07
N ILE A 45 -21.92 22.76 -18.73
CA ILE A 45 -22.13 21.62 -17.83
C ILE A 45 -23.07 22.11 -16.70
N ALA A 46 -24.26 22.57 -17.10
CA ALA A 46 -25.07 23.59 -16.41
C ALA A 46 -25.32 23.42 -14.89
N ALA A 47 -24.96 24.49 -14.19
CA ALA A 47 -25.68 25.09 -13.06
C ALA A 47 -25.82 24.29 -11.74
N LEU A 48 -25.00 24.71 -10.76
CA LEU A 48 -25.10 24.42 -9.32
C LEU A 48 -24.72 22.98 -8.90
N PRO A 49 -24.78 22.65 -7.60
CA PRO A 49 -23.93 23.22 -6.55
C PRO A 49 -22.97 22.16 -5.96
N ASN A 50 -22.63 21.12 -6.73
CA ASN A 50 -22.04 19.88 -6.22
C ASN A 50 -20.77 19.45 -6.98
N GLY A 51 -19.61 20.06 -6.67
CA GLY A 51 -18.28 19.54 -7.07
C GLY A 51 -17.28 20.58 -7.57
N LEU A 52 -16.00 20.18 -7.59
CA LEU A 52 -14.84 20.87 -8.20
C LEU A 52 -14.74 20.64 -9.72
N ALA A 53 -15.72 19.97 -10.34
CA ALA A 53 -15.71 19.58 -11.76
C ALA A 53 -15.79 20.76 -12.76
N SER A 54 -15.80 22.01 -12.29
CA SER A 54 -15.91 23.24 -13.07
C SER A 54 -14.60 24.04 -13.18
N VAL A 55 -13.49 23.54 -12.64
CA VAL A 55 -12.19 24.22 -12.67
C VAL A 55 -11.54 24.09 -14.06
N PRO A 56 -11.27 25.20 -14.77
CA PRO A 56 -10.54 25.14 -16.04
C PRO A 56 -9.14 24.57 -15.84
N ALA A 57 -8.69 23.71 -16.76
CA ALA A 57 -7.38 23.07 -16.66
C ALA A 57 -6.24 24.10 -16.47
N GLY A 58 -5.41 23.89 -15.45
CA GLY A 58 -4.33 24.77 -15.04
C GLY A 58 -4.72 25.92 -14.12
N GLN A 59 -6.01 26.15 -13.82
CA GLN A 59 -6.42 27.15 -12.83
C GLN A 59 -6.36 26.58 -11.40
N PRO A 60 -5.72 27.28 -10.45
CA PRO A 60 -5.75 26.91 -9.05
C PRO A 60 -7.09 27.25 -8.40
N VAL A 61 -7.59 26.36 -7.56
CA VAL A 61 -8.71 26.61 -6.64
C VAL A 61 -8.25 26.41 -5.21
N ALA A 62 -8.52 27.43 -4.39
CA ALA A 62 -8.36 27.35 -2.95
C ALA A 62 -9.51 26.54 -2.34
N ILE A 63 -9.17 25.60 -1.47
CA ILE A 63 -10.09 24.78 -0.70
C ILE A 63 -9.77 25.01 0.77
N HIS A 64 -10.72 25.60 1.49
CA HIS A 64 -10.62 25.86 2.92
C HIS A 64 -11.68 25.06 3.67
N GLY A 65 -11.33 24.51 4.84
CA GLY A 65 -12.29 23.81 5.68
C GLY A 65 -11.72 23.41 7.03
N ASP A 66 -12.58 22.85 7.86
CA ASP A 66 -12.26 22.17 9.12
C ASP A 66 -12.44 20.65 8.91
N VAL A 67 -11.56 19.79 9.43
CA VAL A 67 -11.79 18.35 9.52
C VAL A 67 -11.51 17.85 10.94
N PRO A 68 -12.57 17.60 11.75
CA PRO A 68 -12.43 16.93 13.03
C PRO A 68 -11.86 15.51 12.88
N SER A 69 -11.14 15.05 13.91
CA SER A 69 -10.72 13.65 14.00
C SER A 69 -11.90 12.68 13.79
N ALA A 70 -11.63 11.59 13.07
CA ALA A 70 -12.63 10.60 12.65
C ALA A 70 -13.79 11.16 11.78
N THR A 71 -13.53 12.20 10.99
CA THR A 71 -14.40 12.60 9.86
C THR A 71 -13.60 12.75 8.57
N VAL A 72 -14.28 12.71 7.43
CA VAL A 72 -13.67 12.93 6.11
C VAL A 72 -14.50 13.93 5.34
N ASP A 73 -13.87 15.00 4.86
CA ASP A 73 -14.46 15.90 3.87
C ASP A 73 -14.24 15.34 2.47
N SER A 74 -15.27 15.32 1.63
CA SER A 74 -15.16 14.79 0.26
C SER A 74 -15.68 15.78 -0.78
N PHE A 75 -14.91 15.92 -1.87
CA PHE A 75 -15.14 16.83 -2.98
C PHE A 75 -15.14 16.07 -4.30
N THR A 76 -16.26 16.05 -5.01
CA THR A 76 -16.37 15.44 -6.34
C THR A 76 -15.58 16.24 -7.38
N LEU A 77 -14.63 15.60 -8.06
CA LEU A 77 -13.78 16.20 -9.10
C LEU A 77 -14.39 16.09 -10.51
N GLY A 78 -15.39 15.21 -10.69
CA GLY A 78 -15.97 14.91 -12.00
C GLY A 78 -15.34 13.67 -12.63
N THR A 79 -15.67 13.41 -13.90
CA THR A 79 -15.13 12.25 -14.62
C THR A 79 -13.68 12.49 -15.05
N ALA A 80 -12.77 11.60 -14.65
CA ALA A 80 -11.36 11.70 -15.00
C ALA A 80 -10.99 10.78 -16.17
N LYS A 81 -10.22 11.30 -17.11
CA LYS A 81 -9.74 10.59 -18.30
C LYS A 81 -8.25 10.26 -18.18
N PRO A 82 -7.73 9.27 -18.93
CA PRO A 82 -6.29 9.04 -19.03
C PRO A 82 -5.53 10.32 -19.39
N GLY A 83 -4.42 10.58 -18.70
CA GLY A 83 -3.59 11.78 -18.82
C GLY A 83 -4.11 13.01 -18.06
N LEU A 84 -5.21 12.91 -17.30
CA LEU A 84 -5.63 13.99 -16.40
C LEU A 84 -4.84 13.91 -15.08
N THR A 85 -4.15 14.98 -14.75
CA THR A 85 -3.35 15.12 -13.53
C THR A 85 -4.04 16.03 -12.53
N PHE A 86 -4.23 15.52 -11.32
CA PHE A 86 -4.67 16.28 -10.16
C PHE A 86 -3.50 16.56 -9.24
N LYS A 87 -3.36 17.81 -8.80
CA LYS A 87 -2.37 18.23 -7.81
C LYS A 87 -3.06 18.94 -6.66
N VAL A 88 -2.69 18.58 -5.44
CA VAL A 88 -3.09 19.29 -4.21
C VAL A 88 -1.83 19.74 -3.50
N SER A 89 -1.81 20.97 -3.00
CA SER A 89 -0.66 21.55 -2.30
C SER A 89 -1.11 22.31 -1.07
N HIS A 90 -0.34 22.21 0.02
CA HIS A 90 -0.62 22.89 1.28
C HIS A 90 0.16 24.21 1.35
N GLY A 91 -0.54 25.31 1.65
CA GLY A 91 0.04 26.65 1.59
C GLY A 91 1.25 26.83 2.52
N LEU A 92 2.31 27.49 2.04
CA LEU A 92 3.55 27.76 2.79
C LEU A 92 3.35 28.54 4.10
N PHE A 93 2.23 29.23 4.25
CA PHE A 93 1.87 30.02 5.42
C PHE A 93 0.67 29.45 6.18
N SER A 94 0.28 28.20 5.89
CA SER A 94 -0.67 27.49 6.72
C SER A 94 -0.09 27.30 8.12
N THR A 95 -0.89 27.64 9.13
CA THR A 95 -0.61 27.34 10.54
C THR A 95 -1.38 26.11 11.02
N GLY A 96 -1.96 25.33 10.09
CA GLY A 96 -2.61 24.06 10.38
C GLY A 96 -1.60 22.90 10.42
N ASP A 97 -2.03 21.82 11.06
CA ASP A 97 -1.35 20.52 10.98
C ASP A 97 -1.44 19.93 9.56
N ASN A 98 -0.82 18.78 9.30
CA ASN A 98 -0.65 18.24 7.94
C ASN A 98 -1.87 17.38 7.51
N PRO A 99 -2.80 17.86 6.67
CA PRO A 99 -3.95 17.05 6.29
C PRO A 99 -3.53 15.87 5.41
N ARG A 100 -4.16 14.71 5.66
CA ARG A 100 -4.08 13.57 4.75
C ARG A 100 -5.08 13.77 3.62
N VAL A 101 -4.66 13.47 2.39
CA VAL A 101 -5.50 13.51 1.19
C VAL A 101 -5.51 12.15 0.51
N ALA A 102 -6.65 11.80 -0.09
CA ALA A 102 -6.81 10.61 -0.91
C ALA A 102 -7.59 10.93 -2.19
N TRP A 103 -7.20 10.29 -3.29
CA TRP A 103 -8.00 10.26 -4.52
C TRP A 103 -8.80 8.96 -4.57
N LEU A 104 -10.12 9.09 -4.61
CA LEU A 104 -11.08 7.99 -4.64
C LEU A 104 -11.78 7.94 -6.00
N ASP A 105 -11.96 6.76 -6.56
CA ASP A 105 -12.77 6.56 -7.78
C ASP A 105 -14.27 6.40 -7.49
N SER A 106 -15.06 6.04 -8.52
CA SER A 106 -16.50 5.86 -8.40
C SER A 106 -16.93 4.65 -7.56
N GLY A 107 -16.00 3.75 -7.26
CA GLY A 107 -16.20 2.57 -6.43
C GLY A 107 -15.55 2.69 -5.05
N ASP A 108 -15.27 3.90 -4.57
CA ASP A 108 -14.56 4.17 -3.30
C ASP A 108 -13.13 3.61 -3.22
N ARG A 109 -12.53 3.21 -4.36
CA ARG A 109 -11.16 2.67 -4.36
C ARG A 109 -10.15 3.79 -4.28
N ILE A 110 -9.18 3.65 -3.38
CA ILE A 110 -8.03 4.54 -3.27
C ILE A 110 -7.13 4.34 -4.49
N ARG A 111 -6.85 5.44 -5.19
CA ARG A 111 -5.89 5.50 -6.29
C ARG A 111 -4.53 6.04 -5.85
N PHE A 112 -4.53 6.94 -4.86
CA PHE A 112 -3.35 7.56 -4.27
C PHE A 112 -3.69 8.18 -2.91
N THR A 113 -2.73 8.20 -1.98
CA THR A 113 -2.82 8.89 -0.67
C THR A 113 -1.53 9.65 -0.37
N ALA A 114 -1.61 10.74 0.39
CA ALA A 114 -0.44 11.44 0.93
C ALA A 114 -0.80 12.27 2.16
N GLU A 115 0.18 12.52 3.04
CA GLU A 115 0.13 13.56 4.07
C GLU A 115 0.78 14.86 3.55
N LEU A 116 0.12 16.00 3.75
CA LEU A 116 0.53 17.27 3.17
C LEU A 116 1.21 18.18 4.20
N GLY A 117 2.53 18.09 4.30
CA GLY A 117 3.35 19.08 5.00
C GLY A 117 3.24 20.49 4.38
N ALA A 118 3.55 21.54 5.15
CA ALA A 118 3.57 22.91 4.64
C ALA A 118 4.53 23.05 3.44
N GLY A 119 4.02 23.51 2.29
CA GLY A 119 4.78 23.58 1.03
C GLY A 119 4.93 22.25 0.27
N VAL A 120 4.43 21.13 0.81
CA VAL A 120 4.37 19.85 0.12
C VAL A 120 3.19 19.84 -0.86
N ALA A 121 3.37 19.16 -1.98
CA ALA A 121 2.31 18.91 -2.94
C ALA A 121 2.22 17.41 -3.26
N ALA A 122 1.01 16.87 -3.20
CA ALA A 122 0.68 15.55 -3.72
C ALA A 122 0.16 15.67 -5.15
N GLN A 123 0.46 14.68 -5.98
CA GLN A 123 0.03 14.64 -7.37
C GLN A 123 -0.37 13.22 -7.76
N TYR A 124 -1.57 13.08 -8.31
CA TYR A 124 -2.07 11.84 -8.90
C TYR A 124 -2.36 12.08 -10.38
N THR A 125 -2.00 11.12 -11.23
CA THR A 125 -2.32 11.17 -12.67
C THR A 125 -3.17 9.96 -13.02
N CYS A 126 -4.35 10.23 -13.58
CA CYS A 126 -5.21 9.19 -14.12
C CYS A 126 -4.53 8.58 -15.35
N ASP A 127 -4.38 7.27 -15.33
CA ASP A 127 -3.77 6.43 -16.35
C ASP A 127 -4.82 5.51 -17.01
N GLY A 128 -5.95 5.27 -16.34
CA GLY A 128 -7.16 4.68 -16.91
C GLY A 128 -8.33 5.66 -17.07
N ASP A 129 -9.45 5.16 -17.59
CA ASP A 129 -10.76 5.80 -17.42
C ASP A 129 -11.26 5.45 -16.00
N GLU A 130 -11.01 6.35 -15.06
CA GLU A 130 -11.32 6.15 -13.64
C GLU A 130 -12.79 6.42 -13.31
N GLY A 131 -13.60 6.83 -14.29
CA GLY A 131 -14.95 7.29 -14.05
C GLY A 131 -14.97 8.52 -13.14
N LEU A 132 -15.90 8.56 -12.18
CA LEU A 132 -16.09 9.69 -11.27
C LEU A 132 -15.02 9.72 -10.17
N MET A 133 -14.16 10.73 -10.19
CA MET A 133 -13.15 10.94 -9.14
C MET A 133 -13.64 11.86 -8.02
N ARG A 134 -13.14 11.62 -6.81
CA ARG A 134 -13.28 12.47 -5.62
C ARG A 134 -11.92 12.72 -4.97
N LEU A 135 -11.74 13.93 -4.45
CA LEU A 135 -10.70 14.24 -3.47
C LEU A 135 -11.32 14.09 -2.08
N ALA A 136 -10.73 13.25 -1.24
CA ALA A 136 -11.06 13.11 0.16
C ALA A 136 -9.96 13.73 1.02
N ILE A 137 -10.36 14.36 2.13
CA ILE A 137 -9.47 15.07 3.06
C ILE A 137 -9.79 14.61 4.49
N ALA A 138 -8.76 14.21 5.23
CA ALA A 138 -8.81 13.77 6.61
C ALA A 138 -7.74 14.48 7.44
N ALA A 139 -7.91 14.52 8.76
CA ALA A 139 -6.86 14.98 9.66
C ALA A 139 -5.62 14.08 9.61
N SER A 140 -4.44 14.64 9.93
CA SER A 140 -3.23 13.86 10.28
C SER A 140 -3.54 12.81 11.34
N GLN A 141 -2.74 11.75 11.39
CA GLN A 141 -2.78 10.78 12.49
C GLN A 141 -2.34 11.38 13.83
N THR A 142 -1.60 12.49 13.79
CA THR A 142 -0.94 13.09 14.98
C THR A 142 -1.71 14.26 15.60
N SER A 143 -2.78 14.73 14.94
CA SER A 143 -3.60 15.87 15.36
C SER A 143 -5.04 15.44 15.70
N ASN A 144 -5.85 16.36 16.24
CA ASN A 144 -7.24 16.06 16.63
C ASN A 144 -8.31 16.92 15.92
N ALA A 145 -7.94 18.04 15.31
CA ALA A 145 -8.84 18.90 14.56
C ALA A 145 -8.03 19.88 13.71
N GLU A 146 -8.20 19.83 12.39
CA GLU A 146 -7.38 20.62 11.47
C GLU A 146 -8.24 21.58 10.68
N ASN A 147 -7.89 22.87 10.71
CA ASN A 147 -8.25 23.77 9.63
C ASN A 147 -7.23 23.56 8.50
N TYR A 148 -7.68 23.29 7.28
CA TYR A 148 -6.83 23.12 6.11
C TYR A 148 -7.00 24.28 5.12
N ASP A 149 -5.90 24.66 4.48
CA ASP A 149 -5.85 25.64 3.39
C ASP A 149 -5.03 25.06 2.22
N LEU A 150 -5.74 24.52 1.24
CA LEU A 150 -5.16 23.75 0.14
C LEU A 150 -5.40 24.42 -1.20
N THR A 151 -4.42 24.37 -2.09
CA THR A 151 -4.58 24.72 -3.50
C THR A 151 -4.66 23.45 -4.34
N PHE A 152 -5.80 23.23 -4.99
CA PHE A 152 -6.05 22.18 -5.97
C PHE A 152 -5.85 22.71 -7.40
N VAL A 153 -5.22 21.91 -8.26
CA VAL A 153 -5.07 22.16 -9.70
C VAL A 153 -5.38 20.86 -10.44
N ALA A 154 -6.30 20.91 -11.40
CA ALA A 154 -6.45 19.87 -12.42
C ALA A 154 -5.74 20.32 -13.71
N SER A 155 -5.03 19.44 -14.40
CA SER A 155 -4.30 19.78 -15.63
C SER A 155 -4.21 18.57 -16.58
N ASN A 156 -4.14 18.82 -17.88
CA ASN A 156 -3.90 17.79 -18.89
C ASN A 156 -2.38 17.58 -19.12
N GLU A 157 -1.58 17.67 -18.05
CA GLU A 157 -0.15 17.38 -18.13
C GLU A 157 0.03 15.87 -18.31
N ARG A 158 0.16 15.43 -19.56
CA ARG A 158 0.40 14.02 -19.88
C ARG A 158 1.79 13.62 -19.40
N LEU A 159 1.86 13.10 -18.18
CA LEU A 159 2.99 12.29 -17.74
C LEU A 159 3.18 11.10 -18.72
N PRO A 160 4.39 10.53 -18.81
CA PRO A 160 4.58 9.25 -19.48
C PRO A 160 3.54 8.25 -18.96
N GLU A 161 2.83 7.63 -19.90
CA GLU A 161 1.85 6.60 -19.58
C GLU A 161 2.55 5.50 -18.77
N SER A 162 1.98 5.11 -17.62
CA SER A 162 2.54 4.01 -16.84
C SER A 162 2.36 2.74 -17.66
N VAL A 163 3.41 2.36 -18.37
CA VAL A 163 3.43 1.13 -19.14
C VAL A 163 3.51 0.00 -18.14
N SER A 164 2.46 -0.82 -18.10
CA SER A 164 2.44 -2.09 -17.39
C SER A 164 3.73 -2.88 -17.67
N ARG A 165 4.47 -3.20 -16.60
CA ARG A 165 5.77 -3.86 -16.66
C ARG A 165 5.81 -4.96 -15.62
N GLY A 166 5.97 -6.18 -16.09
CA GLY A 166 6.18 -7.32 -15.21
C GLY A 166 7.40 -7.13 -14.31
N GLN A 167 7.31 -7.66 -13.09
CA GLN A 167 8.37 -7.55 -12.09
C GLN A 167 9.17 -8.83 -11.99
N HIS A 168 10.47 -8.72 -11.75
CA HIS A 168 11.32 -9.85 -11.39
C HIS A 168 11.88 -9.60 -9.99
N VAL A 169 11.76 -10.59 -9.12
CA VAL A 169 12.03 -10.48 -7.69
C VAL A 169 13.05 -11.52 -7.27
N LYS A 170 14.13 -11.08 -6.65
CA LYS A 170 15.15 -11.95 -6.06
C LYS A 170 14.74 -12.37 -4.67
N LEU A 171 14.81 -13.66 -4.37
CA LEU A 171 14.63 -14.23 -3.04
C LEU A 171 16.01 -14.55 -2.47
N ASN A 172 16.60 -13.60 -1.76
CA ASN A 172 17.98 -13.69 -1.27
C ASN A 172 18.05 -14.41 0.08
N PHE A 173 18.34 -15.70 0.02
CA PHE A 173 18.69 -16.56 1.16
C PHE A 173 20.21 -16.69 1.37
N ALA A 174 21.04 -16.08 0.52
CA ALA A 174 22.50 -16.20 0.54
C ALA A 174 23.21 -15.32 1.60
N GLY A 175 22.45 -14.50 2.32
CA GLY A 175 23.00 -13.52 3.27
C GLY A 175 23.34 -12.18 2.60
N GLY A 176 23.98 -11.30 3.37
CA GLY A 176 24.33 -9.96 2.88
C GLY A 176 25.25 -9.19 3.82
N ARG A 177 25.93 -8.17 3.29
CA ARG A 177 26.73 -7.20 4.06
C ARG A 177 26.45 -5.82 3.54
N ASN A 178 26.29 -4.85 4.45
CA ASN A 178 25.92 -3.47 4.14
C ASN A 178 24.71 -3.39 3.19
N ILE A 179 23.69 -4.21 3.47
CA ILE A 179 22.41 -4.15 2.74
C ILE A 179 21.65 -2.95 3.29
N HIS A 180 21.35 -1.98 2.44
CA HIS A 180 20.51 -0.83 2.79
C HIS A 180 19.05 -1.21 2.56
N ILE A 181 18.20 -0.98 3.56
CA ILE A 181 16.74 -1.02 3.43
C ILE A 181 16.18 0.18 4.19
N ALA A 182 15.39 1.02 3.51
CA ALA A 182 14.99 2.36 3.94
C ALA A 182 16.22 3.17 4.40
N ASP A 183 16.20 3.72 5.63
CA ASP A 183 17.30 4.45 6.24
C ASP A 183 18.28 3.55 7.05
N ARG A 184 18.10 2.22 6.99
CA ARG A 184 18.81 1.25 7.86
C ARG A 184 19.81 0.40 7.08
N VAL A 185 20.81 -0.12 7.80
CA VAL A 185 21.89 -0.93 7.23
C VAL A 185 22.00 -2.27 7.95
N PHE A 186 21.94 -3.37 7.20
CA PHE A 186 21.91 -4.74 7.70
C PHE A 186 23.11 -5.57 7.23
N THR A 187 23.49 -6.55 8.04
CA THR A 187 24.48 -7.58 7.69
C THR A 187 24.03 -8.88 8.34
N PHE A 188 23.96 -9.96 7.57
CA PHE A 188 23.39 -11.24 8.00
C PHE A 188 24.00 -12.42 7.25
N SER A 189 24.04 -13.56 7.94
CA SER A 189 24.44 -14.86 7.39
C SER A 189 23.41 -15.38 6.37
N PRO A 190 23.76 -16.39 5.55
CA PRO A 190 22.76 -17.15 4.80
C PRO A 190 21.62 -17.66 5.69
N PHE A 191 20.40 -17.71 5.16
CA PHE A 191 19.24 -18.20 5.89
C PHE A 191 19.41 -19.69 6.21
N ASP A 192 19.27 -20.04 7.48
CA ASP A 192 19.31 -21.39 8.03
C ASP A 192 18.10 -21.57 8.96
N ALA A 193 17.29 -22.61 8.75
CA ALA A 193 16.08 -22.80 9.54
C ALA A 193 16.34 -23.09 11.03
N THR A 194 17.58 -23.41 11.44
CA THR A 194 17.94 -23.50 12.86
C THR A 194 17.72 -22.19 13.63
N VAL A 195 17.67 -21.03 12.97
CA VAL A 195 17.31 -19.75 13.62
C VAL A 195 15.86 -19.71 14.09
N LEU A 196 14.99 -20.57 13.55
CA LEU A 196 13.58 -20.67 13.90
C LEU A 196 13.34 -21.56 15.14
N GLY A 197 14.30 -22.42 15.48
CA GLY A 197 14.17 -23.43 16.54
C GLY A 197 14.90 -24.74 16.20
N ALA A 198 15.19 -25.55 17.22
CA ALA A 198 15.89 -26.82 17.04
C ALA A 198 15.05 -27.88 16.30
N GLU A 199 13.72 -27.75 16.36
CA GLU A 199 12.75 -28.58 15.63
C GLU A 199 12.79 -28.36 14.10
N TYR A 200 13.35 -27.24 13.65
CA TYR A 200 13.53 -26.91 12.23
C TYR A 200 14.97 -27.18 11.73
N ALA A 201 15.82 -27.82 12.54
CA ALA A 201 17.11 -28.32 12.10
C ALA A 201 16.96 -29.25 10.87
N ASP A 202 17.86 -29.10 9.90
CA ASP A 202 17.83 -29.78 8.60
C ASP A 202 16.55 -29.52 7.75
N GLN A 203 15.70 -28.55 8.13
CA GLN A 203 14.47 -28.21 7.39
C GLN A 203 14.62 -27.00 6.45
N THR A 204 15.81 -26.38 6.35
CA THR A 204 16.06 -25.15 5.58
C THR A 204 15.46 -25.15 4.18
N GLU A 205 15.70 -26.20 3.38
CA GLU A 205 15.14 -26.29 2.02
C GLU A 205 13.61 -26.37 2.02
N ARG A 206 13.00 -27.13 2.94
CA ARG A 206 11.52 -27.23 3.03
C ARG A 206 10.86 -25.92 3.45
N VAL A 207 11.54 -25.13 4.28
CA VAL A 207 11.06 -23.79 4.68
C VAL A 207 11.19 -22.82 3.49
N ARG A 208 12.30 -22.88 2.73
CA ARG A 208 12.48 -22.11 1.47
C ARG A 208 11.43 -22.47 0.43
N ASP A 209 11.24 -23.75 0.12
CA ASP A 209 10.22 -24.24 -0.82
C ASP A 209 8.82 -23.72 -0.44
N ALA A 210 8.48 -23.69 0.85
CA ALA A 210 7.20 -23.18 1.33
C ALA A 210 7.06 -21.65 1.21
N ILE A 211 8.12 -20.88 1.45
CA ILE A 211 8.15 -19.42 1.22
C ILE A 211 7.92 -19.14 -0.28
N GLU A 212 8.64 -19.84 -1.16
CA GLU A 212 8.52 -19.72 -2.61
C GLU A 212 7.11 -20.09 -3.10
N ALA A 213 6.55 -21.19 -2.60
CA ALA A 213 5.20 -21.62 -2.93
C ALA A 213 4.14 -20.60 -2.49
N THR A 214 4.31 -19.95 -1.34
CA THR A 214 3.40 -18.89 -0.86
C THR A 214 3.44 -17.66 -1.77
N LEU A 215 4.63 -17.19 -2.15
CA LEU A 215 4.79 -16.06 -3.09
C LEU A 215 4.23 -16.40 -4.48
N ALA A 216 4.54 -17.59 -5.00
CA ALA A 216 4.04 -18.06 -6.29
C ALA A 216 2.52 -18.27 -6.31
N HIS A 217 1.91 -18.62 -5.16
CA HIS A 217 0.46 -18.72 -5.02
C HIS A 217 -0.22 -17.35 -5.03
N LEU A 218 0.23 -16.43 -4.15
CA LEU A 218 -0.41 -15.13 -3.97
C LEU A 218 -0.35 -14.28 -5.23
N PHE A 219 0.79 -14.30 -5.94
CA PHE A 219 0.98 -13.54 -7.17
C PHE A 219 0.86 -14.40 -8.45
N ALA A 220 0.04 -15.45 -8.40
CA ALA A 220 -0.16 -16.37 -9.53
C ALA A 220 -0.76 -15.71 -10.78
N ASP A 221 -1.54 -14.64 -10.65
CA ASP A 221 -2.28 -14.03 -11.77
C ASP A 221 -1.55 -12.85 -12.44
N TYR A 222 -0.46 -12.36 -11.83
CA TYR A 222 0.29 -11.19 -12.31
C TYR A 222 1.59 -11.59 -13.03
N GLU A 223 2.07 -10.74 -13.94
CA GLU A 223 3.36 -10.91 -14.62
C GLU A 223 4.52 -10.65 -13.65
N ILE A 224 4.73 -11.59 -12.72
CA ILE A 224 5.82 -11.56 -11.75
C ILE A 224 6.59 -12.88 -11.75
N THR A 225 7.91 -12.75 -11.67
CA THR A 225 8.86 -13.87 -11.69
C THR A 225 9.77 -13.81 -10.47
N PHE A 226 10.14 -14.98 -9.94
CA PHE A 226 10.94 -15.12 -8.74
C PHE A 226 12.26 -15.85 -9.05
N GLU A 227 13.39 -15.29 -8.62
CA GLU A 227 14.72 -15.89 -8.71
C GLU A 227 15.27 -16.18 -7.30
N THR A 228 15.39 -17.45 -6.95
CA THR A 228 15.98 -17.87 -5.68
C THR A 228 17.51 -17.75 -5.71
N VAL A 229 18.06 -16.99 -4.76
CA VAL A 229 19.50 -16.76 -4.62
C VAL A 229 19.98 -17.37 -3.30
N THR A 230 20.56 -18.57 -3.37
CA THR A 230 21.19 -19.27 -2.23
C THR A 230 22.72 -19.08 -2.19
N GLY A 231 23.31 -18.53 -3.25
CA GLY A 231 24.74 -18.19 -3.34
C GLY A 231 25.11 -17.59 -4.69
N GLY A 232 26.35 -17.08 -4.79
CA GLY A 232 26.85 -16.46 -6.03
C GLY A 232 26.32 -15.04 -6.27
N ARG A 233 26.37 -14.58 -7.52
CA ARG A 233 25.82 -13.28 -7.94
C ARG A 233 24.57 -13.53 -8.79
N SER A 234 23.45 -12.92 -8.40
CA SER A 234 22.22 -12.91 -9.20
C SER A 234 22.45 -12.38 -10.61
N ALA A 235 21.65 -12.86 -11.56
CA ALA A 235 21.73 -12.43 -12.95
C ALA A 235 21.07 -11.07 -13.18
N CYS A 236 20.02 -10.73 -12.42
CA CYS A 236 19.33 -9.46 -12.59
C CYS A 236 20.01 -8.31 -11.85
N ALA A 237 20.23 -7.19 -12.55
CA ALA A 237 20.74 -5.95 -11.97
C ALA A 237 19.63 -5.01 -11.46
N ASP A 238 18.49 -4.98 -12.14
CA ASP A 238 17.37 -4.04 -11.95
C ASP A 238 16.09 -4.82 -11.60
N CYS A 239 16.06 -5.32 -10.36
CA CYS A 239 15.03 -6.25 -9.86
C CYS A 239 14.91 -6.14 -8.34
N ALA A 240 13.67 -6.18 -7.86
CA ALA A 240 13.38 -6.04 -6.44
C ALA A 240 13.98 -7.21 -5.66
N THR A 241 14.36 -6.98 -4.40
CA THR A 241 15.07 -7.98 -3.61
C THR A 241 14.43 -8.18 -2.25
N LEU A 242 13.91 -9.39 -2.00
CA LEU A 242 13.47 -9.84 -0.69
C LEU A 242 14.63 -10.55 0.01
N HIS A 243 15.13 -9.98 1.09
CA HIS A 243 16.22 -10.50 1.89
C HIS A 243 15.69 -11.31 3.07
N PHE A 244 16.20 -12.53 3.27
CA PHE A 244 15.77 -13.41 4.36
C PHE A 244 16.91 -13.56 5.38
N GLY A 245 16.78 -12.88 6.53
CA GLY A 245 17.81 -12.88 7.58
C GLY A 245 17.75 -11.65 8.49
N ALA A 246 18.87 -11.39 9.19
CA ALA A 246 19.02 -10.35 10.20
C ALA A 246 18.07 -10.51 11.42
N SER A 247 18.03 -9.46 12.26
CA SER A 247 17.29 -9.36 13.51
C SER A 247 16.96 -7.89 13.83
N ASP A 248 15.86 -7.62 14.55
CA ASP A 248 15.33 -6.25 14.71
C ASP A 248 14.91 -5.83 16.14
N ASP A 249 14.64 -6.79 17.02
CA ASP A 249 13.76 -6.66 18.20
C ASP A 249 12.25 -6.46 17.93
N THR A 250 11.79 -5.52 17.10
CA THR A 250 10.36 -5.10 17.03
C THR A 250 9.55 -5.56 15.82
N LEU A 251 10.19 -5.86 14.70
CA LEU A 251 9.54 -6.07 13.39
C LEU A 251 9.70 -7.50 12.88
N VAL A 252 8.77 -7.94 12.02
CA VAL A 252 8.90 -9.17 11.20
C VAL A 252 9.43 -8.90 9.80
N GLY A 253 9.22 -7.69 9.29
CA GLY A 253 9.70 -7.25 7.99
C GLY A 253 9.81 -5.73 7.90
N LEU A 254 10.53 -5.28 6.86
CA LEU A 254 10.69 -3.88 6.49
C LEU A 254 10.98 -3.78 4.99
N ALA A 255 10.16 -3.02 4.27
CA ALA A 255 10.37 -2.57 2.90
C ALA A 255 11.06 -1.19 2.83
N ASP A 256 11.72 -0.88 1.71
CA ASP A 256 12.30 0.44 1.41
C ASP A 256 11.26 1.56 1.47
N SER A 257 10.18 1.42 0.71
CA SER A 257 9.08 2.39 0.62
C SER A 257 7.82 1.75 0.03
N ILE A 258 6.75 2.53 -0.12
CA ILE A 258 5.59 2.15 -0.95
C ILE A 258 5.83 2.70 -2.37
N ASP A 259 6.26 1.85 -3.30
CA ASP A 259 6.57 2.24 -4.68
C ASP A 259 5.29 2.35 -5.53
N ALA A 260 4.59 3.47 -5.37
CA ALA A 260 3.34 3.76 -6.06
C ALA A 260 3.51 3.75 -7.58
N GLY A 261 3.08 2.65 -8.21
CA GLY A 261 3.15 2.42 -9.65
C GLY A 261 4.22 1.40 -10.08
N ASN A 262 4.95 0.77 -9.15
CA ASN A 262 6.11 -0.09 -9.44
C ASN A 262 7.14 0.65 -10.33
N THR A 263 7.53 1.85 -9.90
CA THR A 263 8.40 2.78 -10.63
C THR A 263 9.89 2.57 -10.35
N ASN A 264 10.24 2.06 -9.17
CA ASN A 264 11.59 1.65 -8.79
C ASN A 264 11.70 0.13 -8.71
N HIS A 265 11.89 -0.48 -9.88
CA HIS A 265 12.09 -1.93 -10.03
C HIS A 265 13.25 -2.51 -9.20
N ALA A 266 14.13 -1.70 -8.61
CA ALA A 266 15.29 -2.12 -7.82
C ALA A 266 15.12 -1.99 -6.29
N ASP A 267 13.96 -1.57 -5.78
CA ASP A 267 13.67 -1.50 -4.33
C ASP A 267 13.82 -2.87 -3.64
N ALA A 268 14.08 -2.85 -2.34
CA ALA A 268 14.34 -4.04 -1.54
C ALA A 268 13.52 -4.06 -0.23
N ALA A 269 13.36 -5.25 0.30
CA ALA A 269 12.80 -5.48 1.63
C ALA A 269 13.60 -6.55 2.36
N ILE A 270 13.49 -6.58 3.68
CA ILE A 270 14.07 -7.60 4.55
C ILE A 270 12.99 -8.23 5.43
N ILE A 271 13.05 -9.55 5.57
CA ILE A 271 12.22 -10.36 6.44
C ILE A 271 13.13 -10.87 7.55
N PHE A 272 12.87 -10.43 8.78
CA PHE A 272 13.65 -10.75 9.97
C PHE A 272 13.37 -12.18 10.41
N THR A 273 14.13 -13.14 9.89
CA THR A 273 13.81 -14.57 10.06
C THR A 273 13.99 -15.07 11.49
N ASP A 274 14.83 -14.43 12.31
CA ASP A 274 14.88 -14.71 13.76
C ASP A 274 13.54 -14.36 14.44
N LYS A 275 12.80 -13.38 13.88
CA LYS A 275 11.35 -13.12 14.01
C LYS A 275 10.57 -14.28 14.61
N PHE A 276 10.63 -15.35 13.83
CA PHE A 276 9.68 -16.44 13.88
C PHE A 276 10.05 -17.50 14.91
N SER A 277 11.22 -17.42 15.54
CA SER A 277 11.56 -18.26 16.70
C SER A 277 10.68 -17.95 17.92
N THR A 278 10.13 -16.74 18.01
CA THR A 278 9.15 -16.35 19.03
C THR A 278 7.84 -17.15 18.94
N TYR A 279 7.60 -17.80 17.80
CA TYR A 279 6.42 -18.60 17.49
C TYR A 279 6.61 -20.11 17.64
N ALA A 280 7.75 -20.57 18.17
CA ALA A 280 8.01 -21.99 18.44
C ALA A 280 6.92 -22.66 19.30
N THR A 281 6.26 -21.90 20.19
CA THR A 281 5.12 -22.37 21.01
C THR A 281 3.90 -22.80 20.19
N MET A 282 3.71 -22.27 18.98
CA MET A 282 2.64 -22.66 18.04
C MET A 282 2.90 -24.05 17.44
N ARG A 283 4.12 -24.57 17.54
CA ARG A 283 4.56 -25.89 17.01
C ARG A 283 4.16 -26.05 15.55
N LEU A 284 4.50 -25.06 14.73
CA LEU A 284 4.24 -25.09 13.30
C LEU A 284 5.11 -26.18 12.63
N THR A 285 4.60 -26.78 11.56
CA THR A 285 5.39 -27.63 10.68
C THR A 285 6.31 -26.76 9.81
N PRO A 286 7.37 -27.33 9.19
CA PRO A 286 8.22 -26.58 8.26
C PRO A 286 7.47 -25.87 7.12
N LYS A 287 6.35 -26.45 6.65
CA LYS A 287 5.48 -25.82 5.65
C LYS A 287 4.66 -24.66 6.20
N GLU A 288 4.15 -24.78 7.43
CA GLU A 288 3.35 -23.74 8.08
C GLU A 288 4.23 -22.54 8.50
N ILE A 289 5.42 -22.77 9.08
CA ILE A 289 6.36 -21.68 9.40
C ILE A 289 6.91 -21.02 8.13
N GLY A 290 7.18 -21.81 7.08
CA GLY A 290 7.59 -21.28 5.77
C GLY A 290 6.52 -20.42 5.12
N ARG A 291 5.23 -20.81 5.22
CA ARG A 291 4.13 -19.92 4.83
C ARG A 291 4.10 -18.65 5.66
N MET A 292 4.26 -18.73 6.98
CA MET A 292 4.22 -17.56 7.85
C MET A 292 5.27 -16.51 7.45
N ILE A 293 6.47 -16.98 7.11
CA ILE A 293 7.56 -16.16 6.55
C ILE A 293 7.21 -15.69 5.13
N GLY A 294 6.62 -16.54 4.29
CA GLY A 294 6.19 -16.21 2.92
C GLY A 294 5.06 -15.18 2.84
N ASN A 295 4.10 -15.21 3.76
CA ASN A 295 3.04 -14.21 3.91
C ASN A 295 3.64 -12.87 4.34
N THR A 296 4.61 -12.88 5.25
CA THR A 296 5.37 -11.67 5.61
C THR A 296 6.14 -11.13 4.40
N ALA A 297 6.83 -11.99 3.65
CA ALA A 297 7.54 -11.60 2.44
C ALA A 297 6.60 -11.04 1.35
N ALA A 298 5.39 -11.59 1.22
CA ALA A 298 4.37 -11.09 0.29
C ALA A 298 3.77 -9.75 0.74
N HIS A 299 3.64 -9.49 2.04
CA HIS A 299 3.26 -8.19 2.58
C HIS A 299 4.30 -7.11 2.25
N GLU A 300 5.58 -7.37 2.55
CA GLU A 300 6.66 -6.42 2.23
C GLU A 300 6.79 -6.22 0.72
N LEU A 301 6.70 -7.29 -0.08
CA LEU A 301 6.64 -7.20 -1.54
C LEU A 301 5.45 -6.36 -2.02
N GLY A 302 4.30 -6.44 -1.35
CA GLY A 302 3.15 -5.59 -1.63
C GLY A 302 3.47 -4.11 -1.54
N HIS A 303 4.27 -3.68 -0.56
CA HIS A 303 4.77 -2.29 -0.49
C HIS A 303 5.69 -1.95 -1.66
N LEU A 304 6.63 -2.83 -2.00
CA LEU A 304 7.50 -2.66 -3.19
C LEU A 304 6.72 -2.65 -4.51
N LEU A 305 5.47 -3.08 -4.50
CA LEU A 305 4.54 -3.06 -5.62
C LEU A 305 3.48 -1.95 -5.48
N GLY A 306 3.64 -1.00 -4.56
CA GLY A 306 2.78 0.17 -4.40
C GLY A 306 1.49 -0.03 -3.60
N LEU A 307 1.32 -1.17 -2.91
CA LEU A 307 0.16 -1.44 -2.06
C LEU A 307 0.33 -0.83 -0.67
N ALA A 308 -0.74 -0.19 -0.18
CA ALA A 308 -0.88 0.29 1.18
C ALA A 308 -1.53 -0.76 2.09
N HIS A 309 -1.59 -0.51 3.40
CA HIS A 309 -2.22 -1.43 4.35
C HIS A 309 -3.76 -1.50 4.20
N ALA A 310 -4.30 -2.71 4.39
CA ALA A 310 -5.73 -2.97 4.52
C ALA A 310 -6.13 -3.17 5.99
N ALA A 311 -7.42 -3.07 6.28
CA ALA A 311 -7.99 -3.27 7.62
C ALA A 311 -8.37 -4.73 7.99
N PRO A 312 -8.83 -5.61 7.06
CA PRO A 312 -9.23 -6.97 7.43
C PRO A 312 -8.03 -7.87 7.79
N HIS A 313 -8.16 -8.65 8.86
CA HIS A 313 -7.07 -9.48 9.38
C HIS A 313 -6.71 -10.70 8.53
N ASP A 314 -7.49 -11.05 7.52
CA ASP A 314 -7.25 -12.11 6.54
C ASP A 314 -6.55 -11.63 5.25
N HIS A 315 -6.53 -10.30 5.04
CA HIS A 315 -5.90 -9.68 3.88
C HIS A 315 -4.36 -9.68 4.01
N ILE A 316 -3.63 -9.84 2.89
CA ILE A 316 -2.16 -9.90 2.92
C ILE A 316 -1.51 -8.60 3.41
N MET A 317 -2.09 -7.44 3.06
CA MET A 317 -1.64 -6.11 3.49
C MET A 317 -2.17 -5.70 4.88
N ASP A 318 -2.63 -6.62 5.71
CA ASP A 318 -3.01 -6.31 7.10
C ASP A 318 -1.81 -5.83 7.93
N ALA A 319 -1.98 -4.71 8.65
CA ALA A 319 -0.96 -4.11 9.51
C ALA A 319 -0.98 -4.62 10.97
N ALA A 320 -2.03 -5.32 11.39
CA ALA A 320 -2.38 -5.50 12.81
C ALA A 320 -2.69 -6.95 13.23
N GLY A 321 -2.60 -7.92 12.32
CA GLY A 321 -2.88 -9.33 12.55
C GLY A 321 -1.96 -10.01 13.56
N GLY A 322 -2.47 -11.07 14.17
CA GLY A 322 -1.73 -11.92 15.08
C GLY A 322 -0.86 -12.96 14.37
N ALA A 323 -0.08 -13.68 15.18
CA ALA A 323 0.80 -14.75 14.70
C ALA A 323 0.04 -15.88 13.97
N TRP A 324 -1.18 -16.19 14.41
CA TRP A 324 -2.02 -17.19 13.76
C TRP A 324 -2.56 -16.72 12.41
N ASP A 325 -2.89 -15.44 12.30
CA ASP A 325 -3.36 -14.84 11.05
C ASP A 325 -2.22 -14.90 10.01
N LEU A 326 -1.00 -14.51 10.39
CA LEU A 326 0.20 -14.64 9.56
C LEU A 326 0.51 -16.09 9.12
N ALA A 327 0.21 -17.10 9.95
CA ALA A 327 0.41 -18.52 9.60
C ALA A 327 -0.74 -19.11 8.75
N GLY A 328 -1.89 -18.43 8.73
CA GLY A 328 -3.10 -18.82 8.00
C GLY A 328 -3.00 -18.63 6.47
N PRO A 329 -4.08 -18.91 5.74
CA PRO A 329 -4.23 -18.45 4.38
C PRO A 329 -4.35 -16.91 4.36
N ARG A 330 -3.92 -16.32 3.24
CA ARG A 330 -3.99 -14.88 2.96
C ARG A 330 -4.49 -14.67 1.54
N ASN A 331 -5.09 -13.53 1.26
CA ASN A 331 -5.57 -13.16 -0.07
C ASN A 331 -5.11 -11.74 -0.48
N LEU A 332 -5.10 -11.54 -1.81
CA LEU A 332 -5.05 -10.23 -2.46
C LEU A 332 -6.46 -9.95 -2.97
N GLU A 333 -7.37 -9.60 -2.07
CA GLU A 333 -8.76 -9.28 -2.37
C GLU A 333 -9.06 -7.81 -2.14
N ARG A 334 -10.15 -7.31 -2.72
CA ARG A 334 -10.58 -5.94 -2.49
C ARG A 334 -11.07 -5.79 -1.04
N ALA A 335 -10.50 -4.84 -0.31
CA ALA A 335 -10.68 -4.70 1.13
C ALA A 335 -10.69 -3.22 1.57
N PRO A 336 -11.39 -2.85 2.66
CA PRO A 336 -11.23 -1.55 3.28
C PRO A 336 -9.76 -1.26 3.62
N VAL A 337 -9.31 -0.03 3.36
CA VAL A 337 -7.97 0.41 3.71
C VAL A 337 -7.81 0.49 5.24
N SER A 338 -6.59 0.35 5.77
CA SER A 338 -6.32 0.62 7.18
C SER A 338 -6.58 2.11 7.50
N THR A 339 -7.18 2.39 8.67
CA THR A 339 -7.43 3.76 9.14
C THR A 339 -6.16 4.59 9.31
N ASP A 340 -5.03 3.91 9.51
CA ASP A 340 -3.71 4.51 9.64
C ASP A 340 -3.24 5.08 8.28
N VAL A 341 -3.61 4.42 7.16
CA VAL A 341 -3.42 4.96 5.81
C VAL A 341 -4.44 6.07 5.54
N PHE A 342 -5.74 5.75 5.57
CA PHE A 342 -6.81 6.74 5.37
C PHE A 342 -8.11 6.28 6.05
N PRO A 343 -8.97 7.17 6.57
CA PRO A 343 -10.15 6.72 7.33
C PRO A 343 -11.24 6.00 6.50
N VAL A 344 -11.27 6.19 5.17
CA VAL A 344 -12.31 5.63 4.29
C VAL A 344 -11.74 5.16 2.95
N GLY A 345 -12.51 4.34 2.25
CA GLY A 345 -12.15 3.83 0.93
C GLY A 345 -11.50 2.44 1.01
N GLU A 346 -11.25 1.89 -0.17
CA GLU A 346 -10.87 0.49 -0.33
C GLU A 346 -9.58 0.36 -1.15
N LEU A 347 -8.75 -0.59 -0.75
CA LEU A 347 -7.65 -1.11 -1.55
C LEU A 347 -8.22 -2.19 -2.49
N ASP A 348 -7.80 -2.18 -3.74
CA ASP A 348 -8.16 -3.19 -4.75
C ASP A 348 -6.88 -3.75 -5.38
N PRO A 349 -6.16 -4.65 -4.66
CA PRO A 349 -4.87 -5.15 -5.13
C PRO A 349 -4.95 -5.83 -6.49
N PRO A 350 -5.96 -6.66 -6.84
CA PRO A 350 -6.08 -7.22 -8.18
C PRO A 350 -6.15 -6.16 -9.27
N ALA A 351 -7.05 -5.17 -9.15
CA ALA A 351 -7.14 -4.12 -10.16
C ALA A 351 -5.89 -3.23 -10.23
N TYR A 352 -5.16 -3.09 -9.12
CA TYR A 352 -3.91 -2.33 -9.05
C TYR A 352 -2.72 -3.09 -9.65
N LEU A 353 -2.53 -4.36 -9.28
CA LEU A 353 -1.41 -5.19 -9.71
C LEU A 353 -1.56 -5.62 -11.18
N THR A 354 -2.76 -5.99 -11.63
CA THR A 354 -3.02 -6.25 -13.07
C THR A 354 -2.68 -5.04 -13.94
N LYS A 355 -2.85 -3.83 -13.40
CA LYS A 355 -2.58 -2.57 -14.09
C LYS A 355 -1.10 -2.18 -14.08
N THR A 356 -0.40 -2.34 -12.96
CA THR A 356 1.03 -2.00 -12.82
C THR A 356 1.96 -3.07 -13.39
N LEU A 357 1.68 -4.34 -13.11
CA LEU A 357 2.49 -5.48 -13.55
C LEU A 357 2.02 -6.10 -14.86
N GLY A 358 0.70 -6.13 -15.08
CA GLY A 358 0.07 -6.89 -16.16
C GLY A 358 -0.40 -8.26 -15.69
N GLU A 359 -1.31 -8.87 -16.46
CA GLU A 359 -1.72 -10.26 -16.27
C GLU A 359 -0.58 -11.21 -16.68
N ARG A 360 -0.42 -12.32 -15.95
CA ARG A 360 0.60 -13.34 -16.21
C ARG A 360 0.44 -13.94 -17.61
N GLN A 361 1.45 -13.81 -18.45
CA GLN A 361 1.47 -14.36 -19.81
C GLN A 361 1.95 -15.82 -19.86
N THR A 362 2.76 -16.24 -18.88
CA THR A 362 3.32 -17.60 -18.81
C THR A 362 2.72 -18.39 -17.66
N PRO A 363 1.96 -19.48 -17.89
CA PRO A 363 1.37 -20.29 -16.82
C PRO A 363 2.41 -20.81 -15.81
N LEU A 364 1.99 -21.01 -14.56
CA LEU A 364 2.81 -21.67 -13.55
C LEU A 364 3.29 -23.05 -14.04
N THR A 365 4.55 -23.39 -13.75
CA THR A 365 5.10 -24.70 -14.08
C THR A 365 4.41 -25.81 -13.30
N ALA A 366 4.45 -27.04 -13.82
CA ALA A 366 3.87 -28.20 -13.13
C ALA A 366 4.43 -28.42 -11.71
N ARG A 367 5.70 -28.04 -11.46
CA ARG A 367 6.29 -28.03 -10.12
C ARG A 367 5.60 -26.98 -9.22
N GLN A 368 5.55 -25.72 -9.65
CA GLN A 368 4.89 -24.66 -8.88
C GLN A 368 3.43 -24.99 -8.58
N LEU A 369 2.67 -25.54 -9.54
CA LEU A 369 1.29 -25.97 -9.32
C LEU A 369 1.17 -27.09 -8.26
N GLN A 370 2.11 -28.04 -8.25
CA GLN A 370 2.18 -29.05 -7.19
C GLN A 370 2.51 -28.42 -5.84
N ASP A 371 3.51 -27.54 -5.78
CA ASP A 371 3.95 -26.88 -4.55
C ASP A 371 2.83 -26.01 -3.94
N VAL A 372 2.04 -25.31 -4.77
CA VAL A 372 0.82 -24.58 -4.36
C VAL A 372 -0.28 -25.54 -3.87
N THR A 373 -0.48 -26.67 -4.54
CA THR A 373 -1.46 -27.70 -4.10
C THR A 373 -1.07 -28.29 -2.74
N ASP A 374 0.21 -28.59 -2.56
CA ASP A 374 0.83 -29.07 -1.32
C ASP A 374 0.75 -28.04 -0.19
N LEU A 375 0.80 -26.75 -0.51
CA LEU A 375 0.58 -25.64 0.42
C LEU A 375 -0.89 -25.58 0.84
N ILE A 376 -1.84 -25.60 -0.09
CA ILE A 376 -3.29 -25.58 0.21
C ILE A 376 -3.69 -26.78 1.11
N ALA A 377 -3.15 -27.96 0.84
CA ALA A 377 -3.37 -29.15 1.68
C ALA A 377 -2.86 -28.96 3.12
N ALA A 378 -1.73 -28.26 3.31
CA ALA A 378 -1.23 -27.92 4.63
C ALA A 378 -2.12 -26.92 5.37
N THR A 379 -2.84 -26.03 4.66
CA THR A 379 -3.83 -25.10 5.26
C THR A 379 -4.93 -25.87 5.98
N ALA A 380 -5.56 -26.82 5.29
CA ALA A 380 -6.65 -27.59 5.87
C ALA A 380 -6.20 -28.38 7.12
N SER A 381 -4.93 -28.80 7.18
CA SER A 381 -4.35 -29.43 8.38
C SER A 381 -4.12 -28.44 9.53
N LEU A 382 -3.73 -27.20 9.24
CA LEU A 382 -3.58 -26.14 10.24
C LEU A 382 -4.94 -25.72 10.81
N ASP A 383 -5.93 -25.49 9.95
CA ASP A 383 -7.29 -25.12 10.34
C ASP A 383 -7.94 -26.21 11.20
N ALA A 384 -7.75 -27.48 10.84
CA ALA A 384 -8.21 -28.62 11.63
C ALA A 384 -7.55 -28.71 13.02
N ARG A 385 -6.28 -28.28 13.15
CA ARG A 385 -5.60 -28.17 14.46
C ARG A 385 -6.13 -27.00 15.27
N LEU A 386 -6.31 -25.83 14.64
CA LEU A 386 -6.85 -24.63 15.30
C LEU A 386 -8.26 -24.85 15.83
N ALA A 387 -9.11 -25.57 15.09
CA ALA A 387 -10.44 -25.96 15.52
C ALA A 387 -10.45 -26.99 16.68
N GLN A 388 -9.31 -27.64 16.98
CA GLN A 388 -9.17 -28.63 18.06
C GLN A 388 -8.41 -28.10 19.28
N SER A 389 -7.56 -27.09 19.12
CA SER A 389 -6.95 -26.38 20.24
C SER A 389 -7.99 -25.55 20.99
N GLU A 390 -7.96 -25.56 22.33
CA GLU A 390 -8.63 -24.50 23.07
C GLU A 390 -8.04 -23.14 22.62
N PRO A 391 -8.87 -22.09 22.49
CA PRO A 391 -8.40 -20.80 22.00
C PRO A 391 -7.31 -20.27 22.93
N MET A 392 -6.07 -20.26 22.47
CA MET A 392 -4.99 -19.60 23.21
C MET A 392 -5.36 -18.14 23.42
N PRO A 393 -5.15 -17.58 24.64
CA PRO A 393 -5.49 -16.19 24.90
C PRO A 393 -4.79 -15.28 23.90
N ALA A 394 -5.57 -14.46 23.17
CA ALA A 394 -5.04 -13.51 22.18
C ALA A 394 -4.13 -12.41 22.78
N ALA A 395 -3.83 -12.49 24.08
CA ALA A 395 -2.89 -11.63 24.80
C ALA A 395 -1.47 -12.23 24.89
N ASP A 396 -1.28 -13.53 24.63
CA ASP A 396 -0.06 -14.25 25.02
C ASP A 396 1.03 -14.29 23.93
N LEU A 397 0.73 -13.84 22.70
CA LEU A 397 1.72 -13.61 21.65
C LEU A 397 1.77 -12.12 21.30
N PRO A 398 2.95 -11.47 21.34
CA PRO A 398 3.06 -10.07 20.94
C PRO A 398 2.69 -9.94 19.46
N GLY A 399 1.75 -9.05 19.16
CA GLY A 399 1.47 -8.63 17.78
C GLY A 399 2.69 -7.89 17.24
N LEU A 400 3.48 -8.58 16.41
CA LEU A 400 4.60 -7.97 15.70
C LEU A 400 4.06 -7.11 14.54
N ARG A 401 4.86 -6.14 14.11
CA ARG A 401 4.48 -5.17 13.07
C ARG A 401 5.41 -5.30 11.86
N CYS A 402 4.92 -4.90 10.69
CA CYS A 402 5.79 -4.46 9.60
C CYS A 402 6.38 -3.08 9.95
N GLY A 403 7.59 -2.78 9.49
CA GLY A 403 8.28 -1.53 9.79
C GLY A 403 7.52 -0.28 9.35
N LEU A 404 6.83 -0.35 8.22
CA LEU A 404 6.01 0.74 7.68
C LEU A 404 4.70 0.95 8.46
N CYS A 405 4.28 0.02 9.34
CA CYS A 405 3.16 0.22 10.27
C CYS A 405 3.51 1.13 11.47
N GLY A 406 4.75 1.62 11.56
CA GLY A 406 5.29 2.28 12.76
C GLY A 406 5.02 3.77 12.89
N GLY A 407 4.80 4.47 11.76
CA GLY A 407 4.63 5.92 11.70
C GLY A 407 5.34 6.54 10.49
N GLN A 408 4.60 6.67 9.38
CA GLN A 408 4.77 7.77 8.44
C GLN A 408 3.75 8.85 8.77
#